data_AF-A0A953GP06-F1
#
_entry.id   AF-A0A953GP06-F1
#
_cell.length_a   1.000
_cell.length_b   1.000
_cell.length_c   1.000
_cell.angle_alpha   90.00
_cell.angle_beta   90.00
_cell.angle_gamma   90.00
#
_symmetry.space_group_name_H-M   'P 1'
#
loop_
_entity.id
_entity.type
_entity.pdbx_description
1 polymer ?
#
loop_
_entity_poly.entity_id
_entity_poly.type
_entity_poly.pdbx_seq_one_letter_code
_entity_poly.pdbx_strand_id
1 'polypeptide(L)'
;MRHAVIAEALVRTLAARLALPPGEMEQLFRGIPLDFPVIFRPTLPFGVHRQGMVGITLFKKVYLMEGMAAANPQSLLLLVLHEAVHVRQQRAQVLFYPCYGLAYLWGMLRFGFRRGGGTIGQRMHKAYRQIPAERAAYATEGRARLRLRRILEASGQS
;
A
#
# COMPACT_ATOMS: atom_id res chain seq x y z
N MET A 1 0.20 -13.67 -18.22
CA MET A 1 -0.19 -12.43 -17.51
C MET A 1 0.96 -11.43 -17.65
N ARG A 2 0.72 -10.13 -17.93
CA ARG A 2 1.82 -9.16 -17.95
C ARG A 2 2.34 -8.99 -16.52
N HIS A 3 3.59 -9.39 -16.26
CA HIS A 3 4.20 -9.35 -14.92
C HIS A 3 4.50 -7.92 -14.43
N ALA A 4 4.37 -6.92 -15.30
CA ALA A 4 4.51 -5.51 -14.98
C ALA A 4 3.46 -4.67 -15.71
N VAL A 5 2.92 -3.67 -15.02
CA VAL A 5 1.95 -2.69 -15.53
C VAL A 5 2.25 -1.32 -14.94
N ILE A 6 1.97 -0.25 -15.67
CA ILE A 6 2.03 1.10 -15.10
C ILE A 6 0.84 1.30 -14.16
N ALA A 7 1.07 1.87 -12.98
CA ALA A 7 0.05 2.01 -11.94
C ALA A 7 -1.19 2.76 -12.44
N GLU A 8 -1.02 3.80 -13.26
CA GLU A 8 -2.13 4.51 -13.88
C GLU A 8 -3.05 3.58 -14.71
N ALA A 9 -2.48 2.73 -15.56
CA ALA A 9 -3.26 1.80 -16.38
C ALA A 9 -4.01 0.77 -15.51
N LEU A 10 -3.36 0.28 -14.44
CA LEU A 10 -3.97 -0.62 -13.47
C LEU A 10 -5.13 0.06 -12.74
N VAL A 11 -4.91 1.27 -12.20
CA VAL A 11 -5.93 2.04 -11.49
C VAL A 11 -7.12 2.35 -12.39
N ARG A 12 -6.90 2.75 -13.65
CA ARG A 12 -7.99 2.96 -14.62
C ARG A 12 -8.80 1.69 -14.86
N THR A 13 -8.12 0.55 -14.99
CA THR A 13 -8.79 -0.76 -15.15
C THR A 13 -9.63 -1.11 -13.92
N LEU A 14 -9.12 -0.86 -12.71
CA LEU A 14 -9.84 -1.12 -11.47
C LEU A 14 -11.02 -0.17 -11.28
N ALA A 15 -10.85 1.11 -11.59
CA ALA A 15 -11.91 2.11 -11.56
C ALA A 15 -13.07 1.74 -12.50
N ALA A 16 -12.76 1.26 -13.71
CA ALA A 16 -13.77 0.78 -14.65
C ALA A 16 -14.51 -0.46 -14.12
N ARG A 17 -13.80 -1.42 -13.53
CA ARG A 17 -14.41 -2.62 -12.92
C ARG A 17 -15.31 -2.29 -11.72
N LEU A 18 -14.97 -1.25 -10.98
CA LEU A 18 -15.75 -0.74 -9.84
C LEU A 18 -16.83 0.26 -10.27
N ALA A 19 -16.99 0.50 -11.58
CA ALA A 19 -17.91 1.49 -12.14
C ALA A 19 -17.84 2.84 -11.41
N LEU A 20 -16.63 3.32 -11.09
CA LEU A 20 -16.46 4.56 -10.35
C LEU A 20 -16.97 5.76 -11.17
N PRO A 21 -17.70 6.70 -10.55
CA PRO A 21 -18.10 7.92 -11.21
C PRO A 21 -16.91 8.71 -11.78
N PRO A 22 -17.12 9.48 -12.86
CA PRO A 22 -16.08 10.35 -13.42
C PRO A 22 -15.46 11.26 -12.35
N GLY A 23 -14.15 11.44 -12.39
CA GLY A 23 -13.39 12.29 -11.45
C GLY A 23 -13.12 11.68 -10.07
N GLU A 24 -13.75 10.56 -9.68
CA GLU A 24 -13.50 9.95 -8.37
C GLU A 24 -12.08 9.38 -8.25
N MET A 25 -11.55 8.82 -9.34
CA MET A 25 -10.15 8.38 -9.40
C MET A 25 -9.18 9.53 -9.11
N GLU A 26 -9.41 10.70 -9.73
CA GLU A 26 -8.57 11.89 -9.54
C GLU A 26 -8.65 12.41 -8.12
N GLN A 27 -9.82 12.32 -7.48
CA GLN A 27 -9.98 12.70 -6.08
C GLN A 27 -9.30 11.71 -5.12
N LEU A 28 -9.38 10.40 -5.40
CA LEU A 28 -8.73 9.36 -4.60
C LEU A 28 -7.20 9.45 -4.67
N PHE A 29 -6.64 9.75 -5.85
CA PHE A 29 -5.20 9.81 -6.09
C PHE A 29 -4.64 11.24 -6.19
N ARG A 30 -5.40 12.26 -5.76
CA ARG A 30 -5.00 13.66 -5.92
C ARG A 30 -3.60 13.93 -5.35
N GLY A 31 -2.68 14.35 -6.21
CA GLY A 31 -1.28 14.65 -5.84
C GLY A 31 -0.46 13.42 -5.44
N ILE A 32 -0.88 12.22 -5.83
CA ILE A 32 -0.16 10.96 -5.66
C ILE A 32 0.30 10.50 -7.06
N PRO A 33 1.60 10.17 -7.25
CA PRO A 33 2.10 9.73 -8.54
C PRO A 33 1.46 8.40 -8.96
N LEU A 34 1.31 8.18 -10.26
CA LEU A 34 0.82 6.91 -10.85
C LEU A 34 1.67 6.44 -12.04
N ASP A 35 2.76 7.15 -12.31
CA ASP A 35 3.74 6.92 -13.38
C ASP A 35 4.83 5.90 -12.99
N PHE A 36 4.50 4.95 -12.10
CA PHE A 36 5.44 3.95 -11.60
C PHE A 36 5.04 2.52 -11.99
N PRO A 37 6.01 1.58 -12.09
CA PRO A 37 5.70 0.20 -12.40
C PRO A 37 5.17 -0.55 -11.17
N VAL A 38 4.10 -1.30 -11.38
CA VAL A 38 3.58 -2.34 -10.49
C VAL A 38 3.97 -3.69 -11.06
N ILE A 39 4.72 -4.48 -10.30
CA ILE A 39 5.33 -5.73 -10.71
C ILE A 39 4.72 -6.86 -9.87
N PHE A 40 4.02 -7.79 -10.51
CA PHE A 40 3.46 -8.95 -9.85
C PHE A 40 4.51 -10.07 -9.81
N ARG A 41 4.70 -10.68 -8.63
CA ARG A 41 5.67 -11.77 -8.44
C ARG A 41 5.11 -12.92 -7.58
N PRO A 42 5.59 -14.16 -7.76
CA PRO A 42 5.24 -15.27 -6.88
C PRO A 42 5.74 -15.06 -5.45
N THR A 43 6.85 -14.33 -5.29
CA THR A 43 7.43 -13.97 -3.99
C THR A 43 7.87 -12.51 -3.97
N LEU A 44 7.71 -11.86 -2.81
CA LEU A 44 8.19 -10.51 -2.59
C LEU A 44 9.70 -10.46 -2.28
N PRO A 45 10.41 -9.40 -2.71
CA PRO A 45 11.80 -9.15 -2.34
C PRO A 45 12.06 -9.28 -0.83
N PHE A 46 13.27 -9.73 -0.47
CA PHE A 46 13.71 -9.91 0.92
C PHE A 46 12.83 -10.87 1.76
N GLY A 47 11.97 -11.68 1.13
CA GLY A 47 11.15 -12.65 1.85
C GLY A 47 10.04 -12.04 2.70
N VAL A 48 9.68 -10.77 2.50
CA VAL A 48 8.71 -10.05 3.37
C VAL A 48 7.30 -10.65 3.35
N HIS A 49 6.96 -11.40 2.30
CA HIS A 49 5.71 -12.16 2.21
C HIS A 49 5.53 -13.18 3.34
N ARG A 50 6.63 -13.70 3.91
CA ARG A 50 6.59 -14.61 5.07
C ARG A 50 6.07 -13.94 6.34
N GLN A 51 5.98 -12.61 6.35
CA GLN A 51 5.44 -11.80 7.44
C GLN A 51 3.99 -11.36 7.18
N GLY A 52 3.33 -11.94 6.16
CA GLY A 52 1.95 -11.61 5.79
C GLY A 52 1.81 -10.38 4.88
N MET A 53 2.91 -9.82 4.38
CA MET A 53 2.87 -8.70 3.43
C MET A 53 2.49 -9.18 2.03
N VAL A 54 1.59 -8.46 1.38
CA VAL A 54 1.15 -8.74 -0.01
C VAL A 54 1.67 -7.72 -1.03
N GLY A 55 2.32 -6.66 -0.54
CA GLY A 55 2.95 -5.61 -1.35
C GLY A 55 4.19 -5.04 -0.65
N ILE A 56 5.11 -4.49 -1.45
CA ILE A 56 6.24 -3.68 -0.98
C ILE A 56 6.68 -2.67 -2.05
N THR A 57 6.95 -1.43 -1.63
CA THR A 57 7.55 -0.40 -2.51
C THR A 57 9.07 -0.31 -2.32
N LEU A 58 9.84 -0.54 -3.39
CA LEU A 58 11.30 -0.40 -3.42
C LEU A 58 11.75 0.42 -4.64
N PHE A 59 12.62 1.39 -4.43
CA PHE A 59 13.22 2.24 -5.45
C PHE A 59 12.19 2.81 -6.44
N LYS A 60 11.07 3.31 -5.90
CA LYS A 60 9.94 3.89 -6.66
C LYS A 60 9.23 2.87 -7.56
N LYS A 61 9.37 1.57 -7.27
CA LYS A 61 8.68 0.45 -7.92
C LYS A 61 7.85 -0.30 -6.89
N VAL A 62 6.68 -0.76 -7.29
CA VAL A 62 5.78 -1.50 -6.42
C VAL A 62 5.83 -2.97 -6.79
N TYR A 63 6.07 -3.84 -5.82
CA TYR A 63 6.06 -5.29 -5.98
C TYR A 63 4.87 -5.86 -5.25
N LEU A 64 3.99 -6.56 -5.95
CA LEU A 64 2.82 -7.21 -5.37
C LEU A 64 2.90 -8.73 -5.54
N MET A 65 2.30 -9.47 -4.62
CA MET A 65 2.11 -10.91 -4.78
C MET A 65 1.20 -11.18 -5.99
N GLU A 66 1.51 -12.18 -6.82
CA GLU A 66 0.71 -12.53 -8.00
C GLU A 66 -0.76 -12.79 -7.70
N GLY A 67 -1.06 -13.40 -6.54
CA GLY A 67 -2.44 -13.60 -6.09
C GLY A 67 -3.25 -12.30 -5.96
N MET A 68 -2.58 -11.15 -5.80
CA MET A 68 -3.25 -9.85 -5.77
C MET A 68 -3.82 -9.42 -7.12
N ALA A 69 -3.32 -9.96 -8.25
CA ALA A 69 -3.88 -9.65 -9.58
C ALA A 69 -5.34 -10.13 -9.73
N ALA A 70 -5.73 -11.14 -8.97
CA ALA A 70 -7.08 -11.70 -8.91
C ALA A 70 -7.85 -11.27 -7.65
N ALA A 71 -7.29 -10.41 -6.80
CA ALA A 71 -7.97 -9.94 -5.60
C ALA A 71 -9.19 -9.07 -5.94
N ASN A 72 -10.05 -8.89 -4.94
CA ASN A 72 -11.16 -7.94 -5.02
C ASN A 72 -10.65 -6.57 -5.53
N PRO A 73 -11.29 -5.97 -6.56
CA PRO A 73 -10.83 -4.72 -7.16
C PRO A 73 -10.68 -3.56 -6.17
N GLN A 74 -11.56 -3.45 -5.17
CA GLN A 74 -11.47 -2.44 -4.11
C GLN A 74 -10.22 -2.65 -3.25
N SER A 75 -9.94 -3.89 -2.85
CA SER A 75 -8.75 -4.21 -2.05
C SER A 75 -7.46 -3.92 -2.82
N LEU A 76 -7.41 -4.29 -4.10
CA LEU A 76 -6.24 -4.00 -4.94
C LEU A 76 -6.08 -2.49 -5.19
N LEU A 77 -7.17 -1.75 -5.42
CA LEU A 77 -7.13 -0.31 -5.59
C LEU A 77 -6.58 0.40 -4.35
N LEU A 78 -7.05 0.01 -3.16
CA LEU A 78 -6.58 0.54 -1.88
C LEU A 78 -5.11 0.19 -1.62
N LEU A 79 -4.68 -1.03 -1.98
CA LEU A 79 -3.29 -1.43 -1.88
C LEU A 79 -2.41 -0.59 -2.82
N VAL A 80 -2.80 -0.41 -4.08
CA VAL A 80 -2.05 0.44 -5.02
C VAL A 80 -1.98 1.88 -4.52
N LEU A 81 -3.05 2.42 -3.93
CA LEU A 81 -3.04 3.73 -3.31
C LEU A 81 -2.05 3.81 -2.14
N HIS A 82 -2.03 2.82 -1.26
CA HIS A 82 -1.08 2.74 -0.14
C HIS A 82 0.36 2.77 -0.64
N GLU A 83 0.68 1.93 -1.63
CA GLU A 83 2.03 1.86 -2.23
C GLU A 83 2.39 3.13 -3.00
N ALA A 84 1.42 3.78 -3.65
CA ALA A 84 1.63 5.05 -4.34
C ALA A 84 2.03 6.19 -3.37
N VAL A 85 1.51 6.17 -2.14
CA VAL A 85 1.95 7.09 -1.07
C VAL A 85 3.43 6.85 -0.74
N HIS A 86 3.89 5.60 -0.69
CA HIS A 86 5.31 5.29 -0.49
C HIS A 86 6.17 5.74 -1.65
N VAL A 87 5.72 5.59 -2.90
CA VAL A 87 6.43 6.12 -4.07
C VAL A 87 6.59 7.63 -3.96
N ARG A 88 5.53 8.36 -3.55
CA ARG A 88 5.61 9.80 -3.30
C ARG A 88 6.63 10.15 -2.22
N GLN A 89 6.61 9.43 -1.10
CA GLN A 89 7.56 9.65 0.01
C GLN A 89 9.01 9.42 -0.45
N GLN A 90 9.26 8.34 -1.21
CA GLN A 90 10.59 8.02 -1.78
C GLN A 90 11.05 9.06 -2.82
N ARG A 91 10.13 9.72 -3.52
CA ARG A 91 10.46 10.83 -4.44
C ARG A 91 10.76 12.13 -3.70
N ALA A 92 10.09 12.38 -2.57
CA ALA A 92 10.22 13.60 -1.80
C ALA A 92 11.40 13.59 -0.80
N GLN A 93 11.95 12.43 -0.45
CA GLN A 93 12.96 12.30 0.61
C GLN A 93 14.17 11.51 0.14
N VAL A 94 15.32 12.18 0.04
CA VAL A 94 16.62 11.56 -0.32
C VAL A 94 17.03 10.51 0.72
N LEU A 95 16.79 10.79 2.00
CA LEU A 95 17.14 9.90 3.12
C LEU A 95 15.97 8.98 3.54
N PHE A 96 15.05 8.68 2.62
CA PHE A 96 13.89 7.84 2.93
C PHE A 96 14.29 6.52 3.59
N TYR A 97 15.22 5.76 3.00
CA TYR A 97 15.61 4.45 3.53
C TYR A 97 16.30 4.49 4.90
N PRO A 98 17.31 5.36 5.13
CA PRO A 98 17.87 5.55 6.46
C PRO A 98 16.81 5.92 7.51
N CYS A 99 15.96 6.92 7.22
CA CYS A 99 14.92 7.36 8.15
C CYS A 99 13.89 6.27 8.43
N TYR A 100 13.49 5.52 7.39
CA TYR A 100 12.56 4.39 7.50
C TYR A 100 13.14 3.29 8.40
N GLY A 101 14.41 2.91 8.17
CA GLY A 101 15.11 1.90 8.96
C GLY A 101 15.26 2.32 10.43
N LEU A 102 15.67 3.56 10.70
CA LEU A 102 15.79 4.09 12.06
C LEU A 102 14.44 4.13 12.79
N ALA A 103 13.38 4.55 12.10
CA ALA A 103 12.03 4.55 12.67
C ALA A 103 11.56 3.12 13.00
N TYR A 104 11.86 2.15 12.15
CA TYR A 104 11.56 0.74 12.42
C TYR A 104 12.33 0.20 13.63
N LEU A 105 13.65 0.45 13.70
CA LEU A 105 14.49 0.05 14.82
C LEU A 105 14.00 0.66 16.14
N TRP A 106 13.64 1.95 16.12
CA TRP A 106 13.03 2.61 17.27
C TRP A 106 11.71 1.95 17.69
N GLY A 107 10.85 1.63 16.71
CA GLY A 107 9.62 0.88 16.93
C GLY A 107 9.90 -0.50 17.55
N MET A 108 10.93 -1.20 17.10
CA MET A 108 11.36 -2.49 17.64
C MET A 108 11.86 -2.37 19.09
N LEU A 109 12.66 -1.35 19.41
CA LEU A 109 13.08 -1.05 20.79
C LEU A 109 11.87 -0.80 21.71
N ARG A 110 10.89 -0.04 21.22
CA ARG A 110 9.73 0.36 22.04
C ARG A 110 8.63 -0.72 22.13
N PHE A 111 8.42 -1.50 21.08
CA PHE A 111 7.27 -2.41 20.95
C PHE A 111 7.65 -3.85 20.60
N GLY A 112 8.81 -4.06 19.98
CA GLY A 112 9.33 -5.37 19.54
C GLY A 112 9.95 -6.20 20.66
N PHE A 113 10.80 -5.57 21.48
CA PHE A 113 11.59 -6.23 22.51
C PHE A 113 11.01 -6.15 23.92
N ARG A 114 9.98 -5.32 24.16
CA ARG A 114 9.28 -5.31 25.45
C ARG A 114 8.51 -6.64 25.61
N ARG A 115 8.66 -7.29 26.78
CA ARG A 115 7.97 -8.53 27.21
C ARG A 115 6.43 -8.35 27.41
N GLY A 116 5.77 -7.55 26.59
CA GLY A 116 4.31 -7.50 26.51
C GLY A 116 3.81 -8.54 25.51
N GLY A 117 2.77 -9.28 25.87
CA GLY A 117 2.28 -10.48 25.16
C GLY A 117 2.00 -10.32 23.66
N GLY A 118 1.88 -11.46 22.99
CA GLY A 118 1.74 -11.60 21.53
C GLY A 118 2.92 -12.34 20.90
N THR A 119 2.77 -12.79 19.65
CA THR A 119 3.85 -13.45 18.89
C THR A 119 4.91 -12.44 18.43
N ILE A 120 6.11 -12.94 18.07
CA ILE A 120 7.17 -12.09 17.48
C ILE A 120 6.63 -11.32 16.26
N GLY A 121 5.88 -11.99 15.38
CA GLY A 121 5.27 -11.38 14.21
C GLY A 121 4.30 -10.25 14.56
N GLN A 122 3.45 -10.42 15.58
CA GLN A 122 2.53 -9.37 16.03
C GLN A 122 3.28 -8.14 16.57
N ARG A 123 4.38 -8.35 17.32
CA ARG A 123 5.20 -7.26 17.83
C ARG A 123 5.96 -6.53 16.72
N MET A 124 6.51 -7.26 15.75
CA MET A 124 7.16 -6.69 14.56
C MET A 124 6.16 -5.88 13.74
N HIS A 125 4.95 -6.42 13.51
CA HIS A 125 3.89 -5.71 12.80
C HIS A 125 3.47 -4.44 13.56
N LYS A 126 3.37 -4.50 14.89
CA LYS A 126 3.11 -3.32 15.72
C LYS A 126 4.20 -2.27 15.58
N ALA A 127 5.48 -2.65 15.63
CA ALA A 127 6.61 -1.73 15.42
C ALA A 127 6.57 -1.09 14.02
N TYR A 128 6.31 -1.89 12.99
CA TYR A 128 6.15 -1.45 11.61
C TYR A 128 5.05 -0.39 11.46
N ARG A 129 3.88 -0.61 12.08
CA ARG A 129 2.74 0.32 12.06
C ARG A 129 3.02 1.68 12.71
N GLN A 130 4.14 1.84 13.43
CA GLN A 130 4.53 3.10 14.06
C GLN A 130 5.45 3.95 13.19
N ILE A 131 5.99 3.40 12.11
CA ILE A 131 6.82 4.15 11.16
C ILE A 131 6.00 5.31 10.59
N PRO A 132 6.49 6.57 10.62
CA PRO A 132 5.73 7.72 10.14
C PRO A 132 5.25 7.58 8.69
N ALA A 133 6.09 7.00 7.83
CA ALA A 133 5.77 6.69 6.43
C ALA A 133 4.55 5.75 6.31
N GLU A 134 4.55 4.64 7.05
CA GLU A 134 3.44 3.68 7.12
C GLU A 134 2.17 4.29 7.69
N ARG A 135 2.29 5.07 8.77
CA ARG A 135 1.14 5.75 9.38
C ARG A 135 0.44 6.69 8.38
N ALA A 136 1.23 7.43 7.60
CA ALA A 136 0.70 8.34 6.59
C ALA A 136 0.02 7.58 5.42
N ALA A 137 0.60 6.46 4.99
CA ALA A 137 0.01 5.59 3.97
C ALA A 137 -1.33 5.00 4.44
N TYR A 138 -1.37 4.38 5.63
CA TYR A 138 -2.60 3.83 6.20
C TYR A 138 -3.67 4.89 6.50
N ALA A 139 -3.29 6.10 6.92
CA ALA A 139 -4.25 7.18 7.10
C ALA A 139 -4.90 7.60 5.77
N THR A 140 -4.14 7.57 4.68
CA THR A 140 -4.63 7.85 3.33
C THR A 140 -5.52 6.72 2.83
N GLU A 141 -5.11 5.46 3.01
CA GLU A 141 -5.91 4.27 2.71
C GLU A 141 -7.25 4.29 3.47
N GLY A 142 -7.24 4.62 4.76
CA GLY A 142 -8.45 4.68 5.59
C GLY A 142 -9.46 5.72 5.10
N ARG A 143 -9.00 6.92 4.75
CA ARG A 143 -9.86 7.96 4.15
C ARG A 143 -10.42 7.52 2.80
N ALA A 144 -9.59 6.91 1.96
CA ALA A 144 -10.00 6.40 0.65
C ALA A 144 -11.00 5.25 0.77
N ARG A 145 -10.82 4.34 1.74
CA ARG A 145 -11.75 3.24 2.02
C ARG A 145 -13.13 3.76 2.39
N LEU A 146 -13.21 4.74 3.29
CA LEU A 146 -14.48 5.36 3.67
C LEU A 146 -15.16 6.04 2.49
N ARG A 147 -14.39 6.76 1.67
CA ARG A 147 -14.91 7.42 0.46
C ARG A 147 -15.43 6.40 -0.54
N LEU A 148 -14.64 5.39 -0.87
CA LEU A 148 -14.98 4.34 -1.82
C LEU A 148 -16.23 3.59 -1.39
N ARG A 149 -16.35 3.27 -0.09
CA ARG A 149 -17.56 2.67 0.48
C ARG A 149 -18.80 3.53 0.19
N ARG A 150 -18.75 4.84 0.46
CA ARG A 150 -19.89 5.74 0.20
C ARG A 150 -20.27 5.81 -1.29
N ILE A 151 -19.28 5.80 -2.19
CA ILE A 151 -19.51 5.82 -3.63
C ILE A 151 -20.24 4.56 -4.08
N LEU A 152 -19.77 3.40 -3.62
CA LEU A 152 -20.34 2.11 -3.97
C LEU A 152 -21.76 1.94 -3.39
N GLU A 153 -21.97 2.35 -2.12
CA GLU A 153 -23.29 2.39 -1.49
C GLU A 153 -24.26 3.30 -2.26
N ALA A 154 -23.83 4.51 -2.66
CA ALA A 154 -24.65 5.43 -3.45
C ALA A 154 -24.96 4.92 -4.86
N SER A 155 -24.14 4.01 -5.38
CA SER A 155 -24.30 3.40 -6.71
C SER A 155 -25.07 2.08 -6.69
N GLY A 156 -25.58 1.64 -5.53
CA GLY A 156 -26.29 0.38 -5.38
C GLY A 156 -25.38 -0.87 -5.48
N GLN A 157 -24.08 -0.70 -5.30
CA GLN A 157 -23.06 -1.75 -5.39
C GLN A 157 -22.57 -2.09 -3.97
N SER A 158 -23.37 -2.80 -3.17
CA SER A 158 -22.97 -3.27 -1.83
C SER A 158 -22.78 -4.77 -1.79
#